data_AF-A0A820Q4G5-F1
#
_entry.id   AF-A0A820Q4G5-F1
#
_cell.length_a   1.000
_cell.length_b   1.000
_cell.length_c   1.000
_cell.angle_alpha   90.00
_cell.angle_beta   90.00
_cell.angle_gamma   90.00
#
_symmetry.space_group_name_H-M   'P 1'
#
loop_
_entity.id
_entity.type
_entity.pdbx_description
1 polymer ?
#
loop_
_entity_poly.entity_id
_entity_poly.type
_entity_poly.pdbx_seq_one_letter_code
_entity_poly.pdbx_strand_id
1 'polypeptide(L)'
;YQFFEDGFVVRHNLLKQDQLQSTIHGIERVVDEMAHELYQAGKIQDLHENDGFYQRLTAIDAQFPGAAVLLHKRGVLPQEIASLWSNETLLSVAQQLLGPDIAGHPVWNLRSKVIQKKYMYILVHRFVGT
;
A
#
# COMPACT_ATOMS: atom_id res chain seq x y z
N TYR A 1 10.22 -25.09 13.38
CA TYR A 1 10.52 -23.82 12.66
C TYR A 1 9.22 -23.01 12.69
N GLN A 2 9.18 -21.87 13.39
CA GLN A 2 7.93 -21.15 13.72
C GLN A 2 6.97 -20.97 12.52
N PHE A 3 7.49 -20.63 11.35
CA PHE A 3 6.68 -20.46 10.14
C PHE A 3 5.89 -21.72 9.75
N PHE A 4 6.49 -22.91 9.85
CA PHE A 4 5.83 -24.18 9.48
C PHE A 4 4.86 -24.69 10.55
N GLU A 5 4.96 -24.16 11.78
CA GLU A 5 4.08 -24.51 12.89
C GLU A 5 2.90 -23.53 13.00
N ASP A 6 3.19 -22.22 12.98
CA ASP A 6 2.21 -21.15 13.19
C ASP A 6 1.61 -20.60 11.88
N GLY A 7 2.24 -20.88 10.73
CA GLY A 7 1.86 -20.31 9.44
C GLY A 7 2.31 -18.86 9.22
N PHE A 8 3.07 -18.28 10.14
CA PHE A 8 3.63 -16.93 10.01
C PHE A 8 4.94 -16.77 10.81
N VAL A 9 5.69 -15.71 10.50
CA VAL A 9 6.85 -15.27 11.28
C VAL A 9 6.86 -13.75 11.34
N VAL A 10 7.21 -13.19 12.51
CA VAL A 10 7.31 -11.74 12.71
C VAL A 10 8.77 -11.34 12.79
N ARG A 11 9.20 -10.45 11.90
CA ARG A 11 10.55 -9.87 11.90
C ARG A 11 10.46 -8.36 12.09
N HIS A 12 10.92 -7.90 13.25
CA HIS A 12 10.98 -6.47 13.54
C HIS A 12 12.16 -5.83 12.81
N ASN A 13 11.97 -4.58 12.38
CA ASN A 13 13.00 -3.77 11.73
C ASN A 13 13.66 -4.44 10.52
N LEU A 14 12.89 -5.29 9.80
CA LEU A 14 13.40 -5.97 8.60
C LEU A 14 13.80 -4.95 7.53
N LEU A 15 12.98 -3.93 7.35
CA LEU A 15 13.26 -2.77 6.52
C LEU A 15 13.44 -1.55 7.41
N LYS A 16 14.43 -0.73 7.07
CA LYS A 16 14.65 0.57 7.68
C LYS A 16 13.80 1.63 7.00
N GLN A 17 13.55 2.73 7.71
CA GLN A 17 12.68 3.81 7.23
C GLN A 17 13.19 4.49 5.96
N ASP A 18 14.51 4.61 5.81
CA ASP A 18 15.18 5.14 4.62
C ASP A 18 14.93 4.27 3.37
N GLN A 19 14.88 2.95 3.54
CA GLN A 19 14.57 2.00 2.47
C GLN A 19 13.12 2.11 1.97
N LEU A 20 12.23 2.73 2.76
CA LEU A 20 10.83 2.93 2.41
C LEU A 20 10.55 4.28 1.71
N GLN A 21 11.52 5.20 1.66
CA GLN A 21 11.29 6.57 1.17
C GLN A 21 10.82 6.60 -0.28
N SER A 22 11.43 5.79 -1.16
CA SER A 22 11.00 5.71 -2.55
C SER A 22 9.55 5.22 -2.67
N THR A 23 9.16 4.23 -1.87
CA THR A 23 7.78 3.74 -1.82
C THR A 23 6.80 4.79 -1.29
N ILE A 24 7.20 5.57 -0.29
CA ILE A 24 6.42 6.70 0.23
C ILE A 24 6.17 7.72 -0.88
N HIS A 25 7.22 8.17 -1.58
CA HIS A 25 7.08 9.10 -2.70
C HIS A 25 6.21 8.55 -3.84
N GLY A 26 6.35 7.25 -4.15
CA GLY A 26 5.50 6.59 -5.13
C GLY A 26 4.01 6.66 -4.74
N ILE A 27 3.69 6.42 -3.47
CA ILE A 27 2.32 6.54 -2.96
C ILE A 27 1.85 8.00 -2.97
N GLU A 28 2.69 8.96 -2.59
CA GLU A 28 2.35 10.40 -2.66
C GLU A 28 1.98 10.81 -4.07
N ARG A 29 2.74 10.37 -5.06
CA ARG A 29 2.44 10.59 -6.47
C ARG A 29 1.08 10.01 -6.88
N VAL A 30 0.77 8.77 -6.47
CA VAL A 30 -0.56 8.18 -6.79
C VAL A 30 -1.70 8.94 -6.10
N VAL A 31 -1.49 9.41 -4.86
CA VAL A 31 -2.46 10.27 -4.15
C VAL A 31 -2.64 11.60 -4.87
N ASP A 32 -1.56 12.20 -5.34
CA ASP A 32 -1.56 13.47 -6.07
C ASP A 32 -2.33 13.38 -7.39
N GLU A 33 -2.04 12.37 -8.21
CA GLU A 33 -2.76 12.09 -9.45
C GLU A 33 -4.26 11.91 -9.20
N MET A 34 -4.63 11.18 -8.14
CA MET A 34 -6.03 10.97 -7.75
C MET A 34 -6.69 12.28 -7.28
N ALA A 35 -5.99 13.09 -6.50
CA ALA A 35 -6.50 14.38 -6.03
C ALA A 35 -6.82 15.29 -7.21
N HIS A 36 -5.92 15.38 -8.19
CA HIS A 36 -6.14 16.16 -9.41
C HIS A 36 -7.34 15.65 -10.22
N GLU A 37 -7.47 14.34 -10.42
CA GLU A 37 -8.64 13.76 -11.10
C GLU A 37 -9.96 14.13 -10.41
N LEU A 38 -10.01 14.02 -9.07
CA LEU A 38 -11.20 14.38 -8.29
C LEU A 38 -11.49 15.88 -8.36
N TYR A 39 -10.47 16.72 -8.33
CA TYR A 39 -10.62 18.17 -8.41
C TYR A 39 -11.13 18.61 -9.78
N GLN A 40 -10.55 18.08 -10.87
CA GLN A 40 -11.01 18.36 -12.24
C GLN A 40 -12.45 17.87 -12.48
N ALA A 41 -12.86 16.81 -11.80
CA ALA A 41 -14.23 16.30 -11.82
C ALA A 41 -15.20 17.07 -10.88
N GLY A 42 -14.73 18.12 -10.18
CA GLY A 42 -15.52 18.90 -9.23
C GLY A 42 -15.96 18.11 -7.99
N LYS A 43 -15.27 17.02 -7.63
CA LYS A 43 -15.60 16.16 -6.49
C LYS A 43 -14.97 16.63 -5.18
N ILE A 44 -13.87 17.35 -5.26
CA ILE A 44 -13.20 18.03 -4.15
C ILE A 44 -12.92 19.48 -4.55
N GLN A 45 -12.80 20.36 -3.57
CA GLN A 45 -12.54 21.80 -3.74
C GLN A 45 -11.13 22.21 -3.31
N ASP A 46 -10.44 21.37 -2.54
CA ASP A 46 -9.06 21.58 -2.10
C ASP A 46 -8.22 20.33 -2.41
N LEU A 47 -7.03 20.52 -3.00
CA LEU A 47 -6.07 19.48 -3.33
C LEU A 47 -5.21 19.04 -2.14
N HIS A 48 -5.23 19.81 -1.04
CA HIS A 48 -4.44 19.57 0.17
C HIS A 48 -2.93 19.44 -0.13
N GLU A 49 -2.39 20.29 -1.01
CA GLU A 49 -0.98 20.23 -1.44
C GLU A 49 0.03 20.47 -0.30
N ASN A 50 -0.41 21.16 0.76
CA ASN A 50 0.42 21.43 1.95
C ASN A 50 0.37 20.30 2.99
N ASP A 51 -0.51 19.31 2.82
CA ASP A 51 -0.60 18.18 3.74
C ASP A 51 0.47 17.15 3.42
N GLY A 52 1.11 16.62 4.47
CA GLY A 52 2.10 15.55 4.33
C GLY A 52 1.49 14.17 4.06
N PHE A 53 2.37 13.20 3.79
CA PHE A 53 2.04 11.80 3.50
C PHE A 53 0.95 11.18 4.38
N TYR A 54 1.00 11.43 5.70
CA TYR A 54 0.10 10.79 6.66
C TYR A 54 -1.29 11.44 6.73
N GLN A 55 -1.43 12.68 6.26
CA GLN A 55 -2.64 13.48 6.42
C GLN A 55 -3.40 13.64 5.11
N ARG A 56 -2.69 13.82 3.99
CA ARG A 56 -3.28 14.27 2.72
C ARG A 56 -4.44 13.40 2.23
N LEU A 57 -4.26 12.07 2.22
CA LEU A 57 -5.33 11.16 1.83
C LEU A 57 -6.55 11.24 2.76
N THR A 58 -6.34 11.45 4.06
CA THR A 58 -7.45 11.60 5.02
C THR A 58 -8.23 12.89 4.76
N ALA A 59 -7.53 13.98 4.43
CA ALA A 59 -8.16 15.26 4.11
C ALA A 59 -8.97 15.19 2.81
N ILE A 60 -8.42 14.56 1.77
CA ILE A 60 -9.12 14.28 0.51
C ILE A 60 -10.35 13.38 0.74
N ASP A 61 -10.20 12.29 1.50
CA ASP A 61 -11.30 11.36 1.79
C ASP A 61 -12.43 12.03 2.62
N ALA A 62 -12.11 13.07 3.41
CA ALA A 62 -13.12 13.86 4.10
C ALA A 62 -13.98 14.71 3.15
N GLN A 63 -13.43 15.21 2.03
CA GLN A 63 -14.19 15.90 0.99
C GLN A 63 -14.92 14.90 0.07
N PHE A 64 -14.31 13.76 -0.22
CA PHE A 64 -14.86 12.71 -1.07
C PHE A 64 -14.76 11.34 -0.38
N PRO A 65 -15.80 10.93 0.40
CA PRO A 65 -15.82 9.65 1.08
C PRO A 65 -15.71 8.48 0.09
N GLY A 66 -14.58 7.78 0.11
CA GLY A 66 -14.27 6.72 -0.86
C GLY A 66 -13.01 6.98 -1.68
N ALA A 67 -12.33 8.12 -1.51
CA ALA A 67 -11.01 8.38 -2.09
C ALA A 67 -10.01 7.27 -1.75
N ALA A 68 -9.99 6.80 -0.49
CA ALA A 68 -9.16 5.67 -0.08
C ALA A 68 -9.47 4.36 -0.85
N VAL A 69 -10.74 4.14 -1.21
CA VAL A 69 -11.17 2.98 -1.99
C VAL A 69 -10.77 3.12 -3.46
N LEU A 70 -10.81 4.33 -4.03
CA LEU A 70 -10.33 4.57 -5.39
C LEU A 70 -8.83 4.29 -5.50
N LEU A 71 -8.04 4.78 -4.55
CA LEU A 71 -6.60 4.54 -4.48
C LEU A 71 -6.28 3.03 -4.48
N HIS A 72 -7.04 2.24 -3.73
CA HIS A 72 -6.92 0.78 -3.68
C HIS A 72 -7.22 0.09 -5.03
N LYS A 73 -8.11 0.65 -5.84
CA LYS A 73 -8.61 0.04 -7.09
C LYS A 73 -7.85 0.45 -8.35
N ARG A 74 -6.85 1.34 -8.25
CA ARG A 74 -6.10 1.85 -9.42
C ARG A 74 -5.35 0.78 -10.21
N GLY A 75 -5.08 -0.40 -9.63
CA GLY A 75 -4.69 -1.62 -10.34
C GLY A 75 -3.29 -1.66 -10.98
N VAL A 76 -2.67 -0.49 -11.23
CA VAL A 76 -1.32 -0.39 -11.78
C VAL A 76 -0.31 -0.41 -10.64
N LEU A 77 0.66 -1.32 -10.68
CA LEU A 77 1.78 -1.37 -9.72
C LEU A 77 2.76 -0.23 -10.00
N PRO A 78 2.93 0.74 -9.06
CA PRO A 78 3.93 1.79 -9.21
C PRO A 78 5.35 1.19 -9.21
N GLN A 79 6.23 1.77 -10.02
CA GLN A 79 7.62 1.32 -10.14
C GLN A 79 8.33 1.32 -8.79
N GLU A 80 8.03 2.29 -7.93
CA GLU A 80 8.62 2.44 -6.60
C GLU A 80 8.19 1.32 -5.64
N ILE A 81 7.00 0.75 -5.84
CA ILE A 81 6.51 -0.42 -5.09
C ILE A 81 7.08 -1.71 -5.70
N ALA A 82 7.16 -1.80 -7.03
CA ALA A 82 7.79 -2.93 -7.72
C ALA A 82 9.28 -3.06 -7.32
N SER A 83 10.00 -1.96 -7.26
CA SER A 83 11.40 -1.93 -6.81
C SER A 83 11.55 -2.39 -5.35
N LEU A 84 10.57 -2.10 -4.48
CA LEU A 84 10.56 -2.63 -3.11
C LEU A 84 10.41 -4.15 -3.10
N TRP A 85 9.60 -4.74 -3.99
CA TRP A 85 9.47 -6.20 -4.08
C TRP A 85 10.79 -6.88 -4.45
N SER A 86 11.63 -6.18 -5.22
CA SER A 86 12.97 -6.61 -5.58
C SER A 86 14.06 -6.22 -4.57
N ASN A 87 13.69 -5.72 -3.39
CA ASN A 87 14.64 -5.40 -2.33
C ASN A 87 15.37 -6.68 -1.86
N GLU A 88 16.70 -6.65 -1.80
CA GLU A 88 17.52 -7.81 -1.44
C GLU A 88 17.16 -8.43 -0.09
N THR A 89 16.79 -7.61 0.90
CA THR A 89 16.40 -8.11 2.22
C THR A 89 15.07 -8.85 2.16
N LEU A 90 14.10 -8.32 1.41
CA LEU A 90 12.81 -8.99 1.20
C LEU A 90 12.96 -10.28 0.38
N LEU A 91 13.73 -10.24 -0.72
CA LEU A 91 14.00 -11.41 -1.55
C LEU A 91 14.73 -12.50 -0.75
N SER A 92 15.71 -12.13 0.08
CA SER A 92 16.44 -13.09 0.92
C SER A 92 15.51 -13.80 1.91
N VAL A 93 14.55 -13.08 2.52
CA VAL A 93 13.56 -13.70 3.40
C VAL A 93 12.61 -14.60 2.60
N ALA A 94 12.12 -14.14 1.44
CA ALA A 94 11.24 -14.94 0.59
C ALA A 94 11.93 -16.24 0.14
N GLN A 95 13.20 -16.18 -0.26
CA GLN A 95 13.96 -17.34 -0.70
C GLN A 95 14.19 -18.38 0.41
N GLN A 96 14.39 -17.93 1.65
CA GLN A 96 14.50 -18.83 2.80
C GLN A 96 13.21 -19.62 3.07
N LEU A 97 12.06 -19.08 2.68
CA LEU A 97 10.75 -19.70 2.90
C LEU A 97 10.25 -20.49 1.68
N LEU A 98 10.52 -20.00 0.47
CA LEU A 98 9.92 -20.47 -0.77
C LEU A 98 10.90 -21.19 -1.71
N GLY A 99 12.20 -21.08 -1.47
CA GLY A 99 13.25 -21.56 -2.38
C GLY A 99 13.77 -20.48 -3.34
N PRO A 100 14.75 -20.81 -4.20
CA PRO A 100 15.45 -19.82 -5.03
C PRO A 100 14.62 -19.26 -6.18
N ASP A 101 13.70 -20.05 -6.73
CA ASP A 101 12.91 -19.71 -7.93
C ASP A 101 11.61 -19.00 -7.55
N ILE A 102 11.71 -17.72 -7.20
CA ILE A 102 10.57 -16.89 -6.79
C ILE A 102 10.14 -15.93 -7.90
N ALA A 103 8.82 -15.79 -8.08
CA ALA A 103 8.21 -14.80 -8.94
C ALA A 103 7.07 -14.10 -8.20
N GLY A 104 7.00 -12.77 -8.31
CA GLY A 104 5.93 -11.97 -7.72
C GLY A 104 4.78 -11.75 -8.71
N HIS A 105 3.59 -12.22 -8.39
CA HIS A 105 2.39 -11.85 -9.15
C HIS A 105 2.03 -10.39 -8.84
N PRO A 106 1.98 -9.46 -9.81
CA PRO A 106 1.96 -8.00 -9.59
C PRO A 106 0.60 -7.46 -9.11
N VAL A 107 -0.21 -8.28 -8.44
CA VAL A 107 -1.43 -7.84 -7.75
C VAL A 107 -1.02 -7.32 -6.39
N TRP A 108 -1.28 -6.03 -6.19
CA TRP A 108 -0.94 -5.32 -4.97
C TRP A 108 -2.13 -4.50 -4.51
N ASN A 109 -2.16 -4.19 -3.23
CA ASN A 109 -3.25 -3.43 -2.63
C ASN A 109 -2.68 -2.53 -1.53
N LEU A 110 -2.76 -1.21 -1.71
CA LEU A 110 -2.55 -0.29 -0.59
C LEU A 110 -3.76 -0.35 0.33
N ARG A 111 -3.53 -0.58 1.62
CA ARG A 111 -4.56 -0.53 2.66
C ARG A 111 -4.31 0.68 3.54
N SER A 112 -4.75 1.84 3.08
CA SER A 112 -4.71 3.06 3.88
C SER A 112 -5.64 2.94 5.10
N LYS A 113 -5.28 3.61 6.19
CA LYS A 113 -6.11 3.68 7.40
C LYS A 113 -6.50 5.14 7.63
N VAL A 114 -7.45 5.62 6.84
CA VAL A 114 -8.08 6.93 7.04
C VAL A 114 -8.97 6.91 8.29
N ILE A 115 -9.14 8.06 8.94
CA ILE A 115 -9.81 8.20 10.24
C ILE A 115 -11.31 7.80 10.15
N GLN A 116 -11.94 7.92 8.97
CA GLN A 116 -13.35 7.53 8.76
C GLN A 116 -13.51 6.01 8.53
N LYS A 117 -13.60 5.25 9.63
CA LYS A 117 -13.59 3.77 9.66
C LYS A 117 -14.90 3.05 9.24
N LYS A 118 -15.68 3.53 8.26
CA LYS A 118 -16.92 2.81 7.87
C LYS A 118 -16.72 1.65 6.89
N TYR A 119 -15.61 1.57 6.15
CA TYR A 119 -15.50 0.68 4.97
C TYR A 119 -14.37 -0.36 4.97
N MET A 120 -13.65 -0.59 6.08
CA MET A 120 -12.44 -1.44 6.06
C MET A 120 -12.32 -2.39 7.26
N TYR A 121 -13.38 -3.15 7.54
CA TYR A 121 -13.29 -4.33 8.41
C TYR A 121 -12.90 -5.54 7.57
N ILE A 122 -11.85 -6.23 8.02
CA ILE A 122 -11.52 -7.56 7.50
C ILE A 122 -12.05 -8.56 8.53
N LEU A 123 -13.08 -9.33 8.16
CA LEU A 123 -13.52 -10.48 8.94
C LEU A 123 -12.44 -11.56 8.92
N VAL A 124 -12.39 -12.42 9.93
CA VAL A 124 -11.47 -13.55 9.96
C VAL A 124 -11.71 -14.43 8.73
N HIS A 125 -10.69 -14.61 7.90
CA HIS A 125 -10.75 -15.44 6.71
C HIS A 125 -9.37 -16.01 6.37
N ARG A 126 -9.35 -17.08 5.58
CA ARG A 126 -8.14 -17.68 5.01
C ARG A 126 -7.99 -17.20 3.57
N PHE A 127 -6.81 -16.67 3.22
CA PHE A 127 -6.45 -16.44 1.82
C PHE A 127 -5.97 -17.76 1.22
N VAL A 128 -6.77 -18.36 0.35
CA VAL A 128 -6.36 -19.52 -0.46
C VAL A 128 -6.74 -19.17 -1.90
N GLY A 129 -5.75 -19.07 -2.78
CA GLY A 129 -6.01 -19.06 -4.22
C GLY A 129 -6.39 -20.47 -4.64
N THR A 130 -7.56 -20.62 -5.26
CA THR A 130 -7.99 -21.88 -5.88
C THR A 130 -7.18 -22.19 -7.12
#